data_AF-A0A842SAE2-F1
#
_entry.id   AF-A0A842SAE2-F1
#
_cell.length_a   1.000
_cell.length_b   1.000
_cell.length_c   1.000
_cell.angle_alpha   90.00
_cell.angle_beta   90.00
_cell.angle_gamma   90.00
#
_symmetry.space_group_name_H-M   'P 1'
#
loop_
_entity.id
_entity.type
_entity.pdbx_description
1 polymer ?
#
loop_
_entity_poly.entity_id
_entity_poly.type
_entity_poly.pdbx_seq_one_letter_code
_entity_poly.pdbx_strand_id
1 'polypeptide(L)'
;MDQDDEGKSDNGKTDSIIERKISDFKILLANNTRKTYHGLFKDLEISRNQFLTLQLLFSSFTSILILIIFLNFEFGIRDLNVYFLSYIITGIITGLILGGVLIDKFRGKQYQMVLLLIIISFALIQIQILFFQDTPNLMSGLIGFFISLNAGMLFIFYLIFFINFTTIIERGRLFSFLFIILGLFMGIMVFFLDTILLYFLPLGIFGFSFSYIYVNKEDQEPNNTPPLGNLKKEFRFSMLKYLLIFTGFGLIIGLIFPIVDLNYILNFEFTEIQITFFVIFGYTFSSLMAAILGMIFDFFGRRSSISFIILAISIITFINIFIELNPIFNLSISVTAFLSIFIAIPLLISDISYRKNMGKILGITYSFSIISVIIGFLIKTYILRANLNNFTISLFSNGIVNLTAIISMFILVNIKETITPKEQNWVSNLIHLYIIHKSGLLLYEYSFKEENIPNSDLVGGGFIGLIALLEEITQESQKLRIIDHGGKKILFGYSKNKNLVFALILNEELRIIRNKLYYFIQEISEKYSDAIEDLTGVDDKLWKGRIDPYLKKYFKRKYFEMIPLYKT
;
A
#
# COMPACT_ATOMS: atom_id res chain seq x y z
N MET A 1 -38.56 38.75 -64.95
CA MET A 1 -39.01 37.58 -64.15
C MET A 1 -37.72 37.01 -63.62
N ASP A 2 -37.28 37.64 -62.55
CA ASP A 2 -36.03 37.42 -61.83
C ASP A 2 -36.41 36.84 -60.47
N GLN A 3 -35.46 36.13 -59.86
CA GLN A 3 -35.45 35.47 -58.55
C GLN A 3 -35.54 33.95 -58.64
N ASP A 4 -34.42 33.31 -58.30
CA ASP A 4 -34.31 32.12 -57.43
C ASP A 4 -33.10 31.27 -57.84
N ASP A 5 -31.87 31.66 -57.46
CA ASP A 5 -30.74 30.70 -57.46
C ASP A 5 -29.51 31.10 -56.63
N GLU A 6 -29.69 31.72 -55.46
CA GLU A 6 -28.60 31.94 -54.50
C GLU A 6 -28.98 31.40 -53.11
N GLY A 7 -28.58 30.16 -52.81
CA GLY A 7 -28.87 29.60 -51.49
C GLY A 7 -28.30 28.22 -51.15
N LYS A 8 -27.28 27.71 -51.86
CA LYS A 8 -26.68 26.40 -51.57
C LYS A 8 -25.16 26.40 -51.75
N SER A 9 -24.40 27.00 -50.83
CA SER A 9 -22.93 26.86 -50.89
C SER A 9 -22.14 27.03 -49.58
N ASP A 10 -22.75 27.10 -48.39
CA ASP A 10 -21.95 27.29 -47.15
C ASP A 10 -22.09 26.20 -46.08
N ASN A 11 -23.08 25.32 -46.16
CA ASN A 11 -23.24 24.25 -45.16
C ASN A 11 -22.09 23.22 -45.17
N GLY A 12 -21.47 22.94 -46.32
CA GLY A 12 -20.39 21.95 -46.43
C GLY A 12 -19.08 22.36 -45.76
N LYS A 13 -18.80 23.67 -45.63
CA LYS A 13 -17.60 24.14 -44.92
C LYS A 13 -17.76 24.04 -43.41
N THR A 14 -18.94 24.37 -42.87
CA THR A 14 -19.26 24.22 -41.45
C THR A 14 -19.19 22.77 -41.00
N ASP A 15 -19.72 21.83 -41.79
CA ASP A 15 -19.68 20.40 -41.45
C ASP A 15 -18.23 19.87 -41.39
N SER A 16 -17.37 20.29 -42.33
CA SER A 16 -15.95 19.89 -42.33
C SER A 16 -15.15 20.42 -41.12
N ILE A 17 -15.49 21.61 -40.61
CA ILE A 17 -14.84 22.20 -39.43
C ILE A 17 -15.30 21.49 -38.15
N ILE A 18 -16.58 21.12 -38.07
CA ILE A 18 -17.15 20.40 -36.94
C ILE A 18 -16.56 18.99 -36.88
N GLU A 19 -16.47 18.26 -37.99
CA GLU A 19 -15.84 16.94 -38.05
C GLU A 19 -14.36 16.97 -37.62
N ARG A 20 -13.61 17.98 -38.06
CA ARG A 20 -12.21 18.17 -37.65
C ARG A 20 -12.07 18.43 -36.15
N LYS A 21 -12.91 19.30 -35.57
CA LYS A 21 -12.91 19.55 -34.11
C LYS A 21 -13.30 18.32 -33.30
N ILE A 22 -14.26 17.53 -33.77
CA ILE A 22 -14.66 16.27 -33.12
C ILE A 22 -13.50 15.25 -33.18
N SER A 23 -12.79 15.15 -34.32
CA SER A 23 -11.61 14.29 -34.45
C SER A 23 -10.49 14.71 -33.50
N ASP A 24 -10.14 16.00 -33.48
CA ASP A 24 -9.09 16.53 -32.59
C ASP A 24 -9.45 16.33 -31.11
N PHE A 25 -10.72 16.53 -30.75
CA PHE A 25 -11.22 16.27 -29.40
C PHE A 25 -11.17 14.77 -29.03
N LYS A 26 -11.52 13.86 -29.95
CA LYS A 26 -11.37 12.41 -29.75
C LYS A 26 -9.91 12.01 -29.57
N ILE A 27 -8.99 12.57 -30.35
CA ILE A 27 -7.54 12.32 -30.21
C ILE A 27 -7.03 12.85 -28.87
N LEU A 28 -7.47 14.03 -28.45
CA LEU A 28 -7.08 14.63 -27.18
C LEU A 28 -7.63 13.83 -25.99
N LEU A 29 -8.89 13.39 -26.05
CA LEU A 29 -9.50 12.48 -25.08
C LEU A 29 -8.77 11.13 -25.06
N ALA A 30 -8.49 10.52 -26.21
CA ALA A 30 -7.77 9.24 -26.29
C ALA A 30 -6.35 9.34 -25.73
N ASN A 31 -5.65 10.44 -26.00
CA ASN A 31 -4.32 10.68 -25.45
C ASN A 31 -4.35 10.94 -23.95
N ASN A 32 -5.34 11.69 -23.44
CA ASN A 32 -5.50 11.90 -22.01
C ASN A 32 -5.94 10.63 -21.29
N THR A 33 -6.92 9.89 -21.81
CA THR A 33 -7.36 8.62 -21.20
C THR A 33 -6.25 7.58 -21.23
N ARG A 34 -5.45 7.48 -22.30
CA ARG A 34 -4.27 6.60 -22.36
C ARG A 34 -3.21 6.99 -21.33
N LYS A 35 -2.96 8.29 -21.14
CA LYS A 35 -2.05 8.78 -20.08
C LYS A 35 -2.57 8.43 -18.68
N THR A 36 -3.86 8.62 -18.41
CA THR A 36 -4.47 8.33 -17.10
C THR A 36 -4.50 6.83 -16.81
N TYR A 37 -4.92 6.00 -17.79
CA TYR A 37 -4.96 4.54 -17.66
C TYR A 37 -3.56 3.96 -17.46
N HIS A 38 -2.57 4.40 -18.26
CA HIS A 38 -1.19 4.01 -18.01
C HIS A 38 -0.74 4.44 -16.62
N GLY A 39 -1.13 5.63 -16.13
CA GLY A 39 -0.82 6.08 -14.76
C GLY A 39 -1.30 5.12 -13.66
N LEU A 40 -2.46 4.49 -13.82
CA LEU A 40 -3.00 3.55 -12.82
C LEU A 40 -2.19 2.25 -12.74
N PHE A 41 -1.75 1.72 -13.87
CA PHE A 41 -1.04 0.44 -13.97
C PHE A 41 0.49 0.58 -14.09
N LYS A 42 1.00 1.81 -14.06
CA LYS A 42 2.41 2.13 -14.27
C LYS A 42 3.24 1.72 -13.07
N ASP A 43 4.40 1.12 -13.31
CA ASP A 43 5.32 0.66 -12.28
C ASP A 43 4.53 -0.19 -11.28
N LEU A 44 4.01 -1.35 -11.69
CA LEU A 44 3.47 -2.36 -10.78
C LEU A 44 4.38 -3.59 -10.87
N GLU A 45 5.39 -3.65 -10.00
CA GLU A 45 6.39 -4.71 -9.92
C GLU A 45 5.96 -5.78 -8.90
N ILE A 46 4.90 -6.54 -9.21
CA ILE A 46 4.49 -7.72 -8.43
C ILE A 46 4.35 -8.95 -9.33
N SER A 47 4.86 -10.10 -8.88
CA SER A 47 4.66 -11.34 -9.65
C SER A 47 3.20 -11.79 -9.55
N ARG A 48 2.70 -12.49 -10.58
CA ARG A 48 1.32 -13.02 -10.58
C ARG A 48 1.03 -13.87 -9.34
N ASN A 49 2.00 -14.70 -8.96
CA ASN A 49 1.90 -15.58 -7.80
C ASN A 49 1.83 -14.80 -6.48
N GLN A 50 2.66 -13.77 -6.34
CA GLN A 50 2.63 -12.88 -5.17
C GLN A 50 1.30 -12.14 -5.08
N PHE A 51 0.80 -11.61 -6.20
CA PHE A 51 -0.48 -10.93 -6.26
C PHE A 51 -1.65 -11.84 -5.86
N LEU A 52 -1.71 -13.05 -6.43
CA LEU A 52 -2.73 -14.04 -6.06
C LEU A 52 -2.64 -14.42 -4.58
N THR A 53 -1.42 -14.59 -4.05
CA THR A 53 -1.21 -14.87 -2.62
C THR A 53 -1.77 -13.76 -1.74
N LEU A 54 -1.51 -12.49 -2.08
CA LEU A 54 -2.06 -11.34 -1.35
C LEU A 54 -3.58 -11.29 -1.44
N GLN A 55 -4.14 -11.46 -2.63
CA GLN A 55 -5.58 -11.42 -2.84
C GLN A 55 -6.28 -12.51 -2.03
N LEU A 56 -5.74 -13.73 -2.03
CA LEU A 56 -6.33 -14.84 -1.29
C LEU A 56 -6.21 -14.64 0.22
N LEU A 57 -5.05 -14.20 0.73
CA LEU A 57 -4.88 -13.86 2.14
C LEU A 57 -5.87 -12.79 2.59
N PHE A 58 -6.01 -11.74 1.78
CA PHE A 58 -6.91 -10.64 2.06
C PHE A 58 -8.36 -11.12 2.06
N SER A 59 -8.75 -11.95 1.08
CA SER A 59 -10.09 -12.54 0.98
C SER A 59 -10.42 -13.47 2.14
N SER A 60 -9.46 -14.28 2.59
CA SER A 60 -9.63 -15.15 3.77
C SER A 60 -9.86 -14.34 5.04
N PHE A 61 -9.05 -13.29 5.25
CA PHE A 61 -9.22 -12.38 6.39
C PHE A 61 -10.60 -11.71 6.39
N THR A 62 -11.03 -11.14 5.25
CA THR A 62 -12.33 -10.46 5.17
C THR A 62 -13.49 -11.42 5.28
N SER A 63 -13.38 -12.64 4.75
CA SER A 63 -14.41 -13.67 4.90
C SER A 63 -14.60 -14.06 6.36
N ILE A 64 -13.50 -14.22 7.12
CA ILE A 64 -13.57 -14.49 8.57
C ILE A 64 -14.25 -13.32 9.29
N LEU A 65 -13.91 -12.07 8.98
CA LEU A 65 -14.56 -10.91 9.60
C LEU A 65 -16.06 -10.84 9.29
N ILE A 66 -16.44 -11.05 8.05
CA ILE A 66 -17.85 -11.01 7.63
C ILE A 66 -18.63 -12.13 8.29
N LEU A 67 -18.04 -13.31 8.40
CA LEU A 67 -18.64 -14.44 9.10
C LEU A 67 -18.78 -14.16 10.60
N ILE A 68 -17.78 -13.55 11.26
CA ILE A 68 -17.94 -13.09 12.65
C ILE A 68 -19.15 -12.15 12.75
N ILE A 69 -19.26 -11.15 11.85
CA ILE A 69 -20.38 -10.19 11.86
C ILE A 69 -21.72 -10.91 11.63
N PHE A 70 -21.78 -11.79 10.63
CA PHE A 70 -23.00 -12.50 10.23
C PHE A 70 -23.52 -13.41 11.34
N LEU A 71 -22.66 -14.25 11.95
CA LEU A 71 -23.08 -15.12 13.05
C LEU A 71 -23.66 -14.31 14.23
N ASN A 72 -23.22 -13.07 14.44
CA ASN A 72 -23.78 -12.23 15.50
C ASN A 72 -25.17 -11.70 15.17
N PHE A 73 -25.43 -11.44 13.88
CA PHE A 73 -26.74 -10.98 13.41
C PHE A 73 -27.75 -12.14 13.38
N GLU A 74 -27.37 -13.29 12.80
CA GLU A 74 -28.27 -14.43 12.57
C GLU A 74 -28.73 -15.05 13.89
N PHE A 75 -27.83 -15.26 14.85
CA PHE A 75 -28.16 -15.91 16.12
C PHE A 75 -28.85 -14.99 17.13
N GLY A 76 -29.53 -13.94 16.65
CA GLY A 76 -30.50 -13.21 17.45
C GLY A 76 -29.90 -12.49 18.65
N ILE A 77 -28.62 -12.07 18.57
CA ILE A 77 -28.07 -11.10 19.50
C ILE A 77 -28.64 -9.70 19.15
N ARG A 78 -29.97 -9.57 19.10
CA ARG A 78 -30.68 -8.27 18.99
C ARG A 78 -30.25 -7.37 20.14
N ASP A 79 -30.02 -7.95 21.32
CA ASP A 79 -29.29 -7.32 22.41
C ASP A 79 -27.80 -7.57 22.22
N LEU A 80 -27.18 -6.93 21.20
CA LEU A 80 -25.74 -6.96 20.90
C LEU A 80 -24.97 -6.83 22.21
N ASN A 81 -24.65 -7.98 22.82
CA ASN A 81 -24.30 -7.96 24.22
C ASN A 81 -22.95 -7.25 24.28
N VAL A 82 -22.89 -6.13 25.00
CA VAL A 82 -21.68 -5.31 25.10
C VAL A 82 -20.47 -6.19 25.46
N TYR A 83 -20.70 -7.24 26.26
CA TYR A 83 -19.71 -8.27 26.56
C TYR A 83 -19.20 -9.00 25.31
N PHE A 84 -20.07 -9.46 24.42
CA PHE A 84 -19.67 -10.15 23.20
C PHE A 84 -18.89 -9.26 22.24
N LEU A 85 -19.34 -8.02 22.00
CA LEU A 85 -18.58 -7.06 21.21
C LEU A 85 -17.20 -6.78 21.84
N SER A 86 -17.14 -6.70 23.17
CA SER A 86 -15.87 -6.55 23.88
C SER A 86 -14.93 -7.75 23.67
N TYR A 87 -15.45 -8.98 23.62
CA TYR A 87 -14.66 -10.19 23.30
C TYR A 87 -14.09 -10.14 21.88
N ILE A 88 -14.89 -9.72 20.89
CA ILE A 88 -14.40 -9.55 19.52
C ILE A 88 -13.27 -8.51 19.48
N ILE A 89 -13.53 -7.32 20.02
CA ILE A 89 -12.58 -6.21 19.96
C ILE A 89 -11.28 -6.56 20.69
N THR A 90 -11.37 -7.12 21.89
CA THR A 90 -10.19 -7.55 22.67
C THR A 90 -9.45 -8.69 21.96
N GLY A 91 -10.18 -9.61 21.32
CA GLY A 91 -9.63 -10.66 20.46
C GLY A 91 -8.81 -10.08 19.32
N ILE A 92 -9.39 -9.19 18.51
CA ILE A 92 -8.69 -8.51 17.40
C ILE A 92 -7.43 -7.81 17.92
N ILE A 93 -7.53 -6.97 18.95
CA ILE A 93 -6.39 -6.22 19.50
C ILE A 93 -5.27 -7.15 19.96
N THR A 94 -5.63 -8.23 20.65
CA THR A 94 -4.67 -9.25 21.13
C THR A 94 -4.03 -9.98 19.95
N GLY A 95 -4.84 -10.34 18.94
CA GLY A 95 -4.40 -10.97 17.70
C GLY A 95 -3.41 -10.12 16.91
N LEU A 96 -3.64 -8.80 16.83
CA LEU A 96 -2.71 -7.86 16.17
C LEU A 96 -1.34 -7.84 16.87
N ILE A 97 -1.32 -7.78 18.21
CA ILE A 97 -0.08 -7.74 18.99
C ILE A 97 0.66 -9.09 18.87
N LEU A 98 -0.04 -10.20 19.12
CA LEU A 98 0.54 -11.55 19.05
C LEU A 98 1.01 -11.88 17.64
N GLY A 99 0.20 -11.57 16.62
CA GLY A 99 0.54 -11.75 15.21
C GLY A 99 1.85 -11.03 14.86
N GLY A 100 1.99 -9.78 15.32
CA GLY A 100 3.21 -8.99 15.15
C GLY A 100 4.45 -9.60 15.83
N VAL A 101 4.29 -10.15 17.04
CA VAL A 101 5.39 -10.82 17.75
C VAL A 101 5.77 -12.15 17.08
N LEU A 102 4.77 -12.94 16.68
CA LEU A 102 4.97 -14.28 16.10
C LEU A 102 5.67 -14.20 14.74
N ILE A 103 5.21 -13.33 13.84
CA ILE A 103 5.77 -13.22 12.50
C ILE A 103 7.23 -12.73 12.50
N ASP A 104 7.60 -11.88 13.47
CA ASP A 104 8.98 -11.43 13.65
C ASP A 104 9.88 -12.52 14.25
N LYS A 105 9.31 -13.43 15.06
CA LYS A 105 10.02 -14.56 15.71
C LYS A 105 10.22 -15.75 14.76
N PHE A 106 9.22 -16.08 13.94
CA PHE A 106 9.22 -17.25 13.06
C PHE A 106 9.51 -16.87 11.59
N ARG A 107 10.60 -16.14 11.36
CA ARG A 107 11.03 -15.82 9.98
C ARG A 107 11.39 -17.10 9.23
N GLY A 108 10.97 -17.18 7.97
CA GLY A 108 11.11 -18.36 7.13
C GLY A 108 9.97 -19.38 7.26
N LYS A 109 9.23 -19.40 8.38
CA LYS A 109 8.05 -20.26 8.58
C LYS A 109 6.72 -19.50 8.54
N GLN A 110 6.76 -18.22 8.14
CA GLN A 110 5.59 -17.34 8.09
C GLN A 110 4.43 -17.99 7.32
N TYR A 111 4.79 -18.68 6.25
CA TYR A 111 3.85 -19.40 5.44
C TYR A 111 3.13 -20.55 6.16
N GLN A 112 3.87 -21.43 6.83
CA GLN A 112 3.28 -22.54 7.58
C GLN A 112 2.34 -22.03 8.69
N MET A 113 2.68 -20.89 9.29
CA MET A 113 1.84 -20.25 10.30
C MET A 113 0.54 -19.70 9.74
N VAL A 114 0.54 -19.05 8.58
CA VAL A 114 -0.71 -18.60 7.93
C VAL A 114 -1.65 -19.79 7.71
N LEU A 115 -1.13 -20.89 7.15
CA LEU A 115 -1.93 -22.07 6.87
C LEU A 115 -2.56 -22.62 8.16
N LEU A 116 -1.74 -22.75 9.21
CA LEU A 116 -2.21 -23.18 10.53
C LEU A 116 -3.31 -22.24 11.07
N LEU A 117 -3.14 -20.93 10.97
CA LEU A 117 -4.12 -19.94 11.44
C LEU A 117 -5.44 -20.04 10.68
N ILE A 118 -5.41 -20.30 9.37
CA ILE A 118 -6.62 -20.48 8.56
C ILE A 118 -7.35 -21.77 8.97
N ILE A 119 -6.62 -22.88 9.14
CA ILE A 119 -7.20 -24.15 9.59
C ILE A 119 -7.84 -24.00 10.98
N ILE A 120 -7.14 -23.34 11.91
CA ILE A 120 -7.66 -23.06 13.26
C ILE A 120 -8.91 -22.19 13.19
N SER A 121 -8.89 -21.12 12.37
CA SER A 121 -10.05 -20.24 12.19
C SER A 121 -11.26 -21.02 11.71
N PHE A 122 -11.06 -21.89 10.72
CA PHE A 122 -12.12 -22.75 10.19
C PHE A 122 -12.68 -23.71 11.25
N ALA A 123 -11.81 -24.40 11.98
CA ALA A 123 -12.23 -25.30 13.04
C ALA A 123 -13.05 -24.57 14.12
N LEU A 124 -12.62 -23.37 14.53
CA LEU A 124 -13.34 -22.56 15.50
C LEU A 124 -14.70 -22.08 14.98
N ILE A 125 -14.81 -21.77 13.69
CA ILE A 125 -16.07 -21.40 13.05
C ILE A 125 -17.04 -22.58 13.05
N GLN A 126 -16.59 -23.78 12.69
CA GLN A 126 -17.43 -24.98 12.72
C GLN A 126 -17.90 -25.31 14.14
N ILE A 127 -17.00 -25.18 15.12
CA ILE A 127 -17.36 -25.29 16.54
C ILE A 127 -18.40 -24.21 16.90
N GLN A 128 -18.21 -22.95 16.48
CA GLN A 128 -19.19 -21.90 16.76
C GLN A 128 -20.58 -22.28 16.24
N ILE A 129 -20.69 -22.73 14.99
CA ILE A 129 -21.97 -23.12 14.37
C ILE A 129 -22.63 -24.26 15.14
N LEU A 130 -21.87 -25.29 15.55
CA LEU A 130 -22.40 -26.44 16.26
C LEU A 130 -22.87 -26.11 17.69
N PHE A 131 -22.17 -25.23 18.40
CA PHE A 131 -22.45 -24.94 19.82
C PHE A 131 -23.40 -23.75 20.04
N PHE A 132 -23.68 -22.93 19.02
CA PHE A 132 -24.52 -21.74 19.17
C PHE A 132 -26.01 -22.04 19.38
N GLN A 133 -26.48 -23.23 19.03
CA GLN A 133 -27.91 -23.55 19.15
C GLN A 133 -28.38 -23.66 20.61
N ASP A 134 -27.49 -23.98 21.56
CA ASP A 134 -27.92 -24.41 22.91
C ASP A 134 -27.22 -23.74 24.10
N THR A 135 -26.21 -22.88 23.92
CA THR A 135 -25.44 -22.33 25.08
C THR A 135 -25.31 -20.79 25.08
N PRO A 136 -26.06 -20.07 25.94
CA PRO A 136 -25.96 -18.63 25.97
C PRO A 136 -24.72 -18.12 26.73
N ASN A 137 -24.07 -17.13 26.10
CA ASN A 137 -23.21 -16.07 26.63
C ASN A 137 -21.69 -16.31 26.79
N LEU A 138 -21.21 -17.21 27.64
CA LEU A 138 -19.76 -17.23 27.95
C LEU A 138 -18.94 -18.03 26.93
N MET A 139 -19.39 -19.23 26.56
CA MET A 139 -18.68 -20.07 25.60
C MET A 139 -18.66 -19.45 24.20
N SER A 140 -19.80 -18.89 23.77
CA SER A 140 -19.88 -18.14 22.51
C SER A 140 -18.95 -16.93 22.50
N GLY A 141 -18.89 -16.16 23.61
CA GLY A 141 -17.95 -15.05 23.77
C GLY A 141 -16.49 -15.47 23.65
N LEU A 142 -16.11 -16.58 24.29
CA LEU A 142 -14.74 -17.13 24.19
C LEU A 142 -14.41 -17.61 22.77
N ILE A 143 -15.33 -18.31 22.10
CA ILE A 143 -15.13 -18.73 20.71
C ILE A 143 -14.98 -17.50 19.81
N GLY A 144 -15.86 -16.50 19.94
CA GLY A 144 -15.79 -15.24 19.23
C GLY A 144 -14.47 -14.50 19.46
N PHE A 145 -13.96 -14.49 20.70
CA PHE A 145 -12.63 -13.97 21.02
C PHE A 145 -11.53 -14.70 20.26
N PHE A 146 -11.51 -16.04 20.23
CA PHE A 146 -10.47 -16.79 19.54
C PHE A 146 -10.51 -16.65 18.02
N ILE A 147 -11.70 -16.60 17.42
CA ILE A 147 -11.83 -16.35 15.98
C ILE A 147 -11.32 -14.94 15.65
N SER A 148 -11.71 -13.95 16.45
CA SER A 148 -11.26 -12.55 16.33
C SER A 148 -9.75 -12.38 16.53
N LEU A 149 -9.18 -13.14 17.47
CA LEU A 149 -7.74 -13.22 17.69
C LEU A 149 -7.02 -13.77 16.45
N ASN A 150 -7.53 -14.86 15.86
CA ASN A 150 -6.98 -15.38 14.62
C ASN A 150 -7.12 -14.41 13.44
N ALA A 151 -8.25 -13.71 13.32
CA ALA A 151 -8.46 -12.68 12.30
C ALA A 151 -7.43 -11.54 12.44
N GLY A 152 -7.18 -11.07 13.67
CA GLY A 152 -6.14 -10.07 13.96
C GLY A 152 -4.72 -10.56 13.60
N MET A 153 -4.40 -11.82 13.91
CA MET A 153 -3.13 -12.43 13.51
C MET A 153 -2.99 -12.50 11.99
N LEU A 154 -3.99 -13.05 11.29
CA LEU A 154 -3.99 -13.18 9.82
C LEU A 154 -3.85 -11.82 9.14
N PHE A 155 -4.47 -10.78 9.70
CA PHE A 155 -4.34 -9.43 9.17
C PHE A 155 -2.89 -8.92 9.19
N ILE A 156 -2.17 -9.10 10.30
CA ILE A 156 -0.75 -8.70 10.39
C ILE A 156 0.12 -9.51 9.43
N PHE A 157 -0.16 -10.80 9.28
CA PHE A 157 0.54 -11.63 8.31
C PHE A 157 0.30 -11.12 6.88
N TYR A 158 -0.95 -10.85 6.51
CA TYR A 158 -1.30 -10.23 5.24
C TYR A 158 -0.51 -8.94 5.00
N LEU A 159 -0.47 -8.03 5.98
CA LEU A 159 0.25 -6.76 5.85
C LEU A 159 1.76 -6.95 5.64
N ILE A 160 2.38 -7.93 6.31
CA ILE A 160 3.81 -8.20 6.11
C ILE A 160 4.08 -8.81 4.74
N PHE A 161 3.24 -9.74 4.28
CA PHE A 161 3.35 -10.23 2.90
C PHE A 161 3.16 -9.10 1.90
N PHE A 162 2.17 -8.24 2.13
CA PHE A 162 1.92 -7.07 1.31
C PHE A 162 3.16 -6.19 1.24
N ILE A 163 3.79 -5.86 2.38
CA ILE A 163 5.00 -5.03 2.42
C ILE A 163 6.21 -5.70 1.76
N ASN A 164 6.35 -7.02 1.91
CA ASN A 164 7.48 -7.78 1.36
C ASN A 164 7.39 -7.97 -0.15
N PHE A 165 6.18 -8.20 -0.68
CA PHE A 165 5.95 -8.44 -2.11
C PHE A 165 5.81 -7.16 -2.93
N THR A 166 5.56 -6.02 -2.28
CA THR A 166 5.35 -4.74 -2.98
C THR A 166 6.54 -3.83 -2.86
N THR A 167 6.77 -3.07 -3.94
CA THR A 167 7.71 -1.96 -3.89
C THR A 167 7.07 -0.77 -3.17
N ILE A 168 7.93 0.07 -2.59
CA ILE A 168 7.50 1.23 -1.81
C ILE A 168 6.62 2.19 -2.64
N ILE A 169 6.79 2.30 -3.96
CA ILE A 169 6.11 3.31 -4.79
C ILE A 169 4.66 2.92 -5.12
N GLU A 170 4.32 1.66 -4.96
CA GLU A 170 3.16 1.06 -5.62
C GLU A 170 2.09 0.59 -4.67
N ARG A 171 2.39 0.67 -3.37
CA ARG A 171 1.55 0.08 -2.34
C ARG A 171 0.15 0.68 -2.35
N GLY A 172 -0.03 1.99 -2.51
CA GLY A 172 -1.37 2.60 -2.51
C GLY A 172 -2.24 2.05 -3.65
N ARG A 173 -1.70 2.01 -4.87
CA ARG A 173 -2.38 1.46 -6.04
C ARG A 173 -2.62 -0.04 -5.94
N LEU A 174 -1.64 -0.82 -5.48
CA LEU A 174 -1.87 -2.26 -5.32
C LEU A 174 -2.96 -2.53 -4.27
N PHE A 175 -2.94 -1.81 -3.16
CA PHE A 175 -4.00 -1.90 -2.16
C PHE A 175 -5.37 -1.57 -2.77
N SER A 176 -5.42 -0.55 -3.63
CA SER A 176 -6.63 -0.18 -4.38
C SER A 176 -7.14 -1.34 -5.25
N PHE A 177 -6.25 -2.00 -6.00
CA PHE A 177 -6.62 -3.15 -6.83
C PHE A 177 -7.10 -4.34 -6.00
N LEU A 178 -6.43 -4.65 -4.88
CA LEU A 178 -6.85 -5.72 -3.97
C LEU A 178 -8.25 -5.44 -3.41
N PHE A 179 -8.55 -4.18 -3.05
CA PHE A 179 -9.89 -3.79 -2.60
C PHE A 179 -10.95 -3.84 -3.70
N ILE A 180 -10.65 -3.45 -4.94
CA ILE A 180 -11.62 -3.56 -6.05
C ILE A 180 -11.97 -5.02 -6.31
N ILE A 181 -10.97 -5.90 -6.42
CA ILE A 181 -11.20 -7.33 -6.68
C ILE A 181 -11.94 -7.96 -5.52
N LEU A 182 -11.58 -7.60 -4.29
CA LEU A 182 -12.30 -8.06 -3.11
C LEU A 182 -13.73 -7.50 -3.06
N GLY A 183 -13.92 -6.24 -3.49
CA GLY A 183 -15.19 -5.57 -3.78
C GLY A 183 -16.14 -6.47 -4.56
N LEU A 184 -15.68 -6.86 -5.74
CA LEU A 184 -16.41 -7.72 -6.68
C LEU A 184 -16.63 -9.13 -6.12
N PHE A 185 -15.59 -9.73 -5.54
CA PHE A 185 -15.66 -11.07 -4.97
C PHE A 185 -16.70 -11.17 -3.86
N MET A 186 -16.69 -10.24 -2.91
CA MET A 186 -17.67 -10.23 -1.82
C MET A 186 -19.07 -9.87 -2.30
N GLY A 187 -19.22 -8.99 -3.29
CA GLY A 187 -20.51 -8.73 -3.91
C GLY A 187 -21.15 -10.02 -4.41
N ILE A 188 -20.36 -10.85 -5.11
CA ILE A 188 -20.78 -12.18 -5.55
C ILE A 188 -21.07 -13.09 -4.35
N MET A 189 -20.18 -13.13 -3.36
CA MET A 189 -20.34 -14.03 -2.20
C MET A 189 -21.61 -13.75 -1.41
N VAL A 190 -21.96 -12.46 -1.25
CA VAL A 190 -23.15 -12.05 -0.50
C VAL A 190 -24.44 -12.49 -1.18
N PHE A 191 -24.48 -12.56 -2.52
CA PHE A 191 -25.63 -13.11 -3.25
C PHE A 191 -25.90 -14.58 -2.98
N PHE A 192 -24.90 -15.32 -2.49
CA PHE A 192 -25.01 -16.74 -2.19
C PHE A 192 -24.76 -17.04 -0.71
N LEU A 193 -24.95 -16.06 0.18
CA LEU A 193 -24.60 -16.14 1.61
C LEU A 193 -25.03 -17.47 2.24
N ASP A 194 -26.29 -17.87 2.03
CA ASP A 194 -26.88 -19.10 2.58
C ASP A 194 -26.22 -20.39 2.05
N THR A 195 -25.73 -20.37 0.80
CA THR A 195 -25.10 -21.55 0.15
C THR A 195 -23.58 -21.55 0.31
N ILE A 196 -22.96 -20.39 0.45
CA ILE A 196 -21.49 -20.20 0.44
C ILE A 196 -20.87 -20.41 1.81
N LEU A 197 -21.56 -20.00 2.88
CA LEU A 197 -21.07 -20.15 4.25
C LEU A 197 -20.80 -21.61 4.62
N LEU A 198 -21.63 -22.53 4.15
CA LEU A 198 -21.50 -23.95 4.45
C LEU A 198 -20.47 -24.67 3.56
N TYR A 199 -20.39 -24.32 2.26
CA TYR A 199 -19.69 -25.14 1.26
C TYR A 199 -18.49 -24.48 0.58
N PHE A 200 -18.51 -23.16 0.34
CA PHE A 200 -17.48 -22.50 -0.47
C PHE A 200 -16.28 -22.00 0.36
N LEU A 201 -16.48 -21.64 1.63
CA LEU A 201 -15.41 -21.26 2.54
C LEU A 201 -14.38 -22.41 2.74
N PRO A 202 -14.79 -23.68 2.95
CA PRO A 202 -13.88 -24.82 2.93
C PRO A 202 -13.13 -24.97 1.59
N LEU A 203 -13.81 -24.85 0.46
CA LEU A 203 -13.21 -25.00 -0.87
C LEU A 203 -12.18 -23.91 -1.18
N GLY A 204 -12.43 -22.66 -0.77
CA GLY A 204 -11.48 -21.56 -0.86
C GLY A 204 -10.23 -21.80 -0.02
N ILE A 205 -10.39 -22.35 1.18
CA ILE A 205 -9.28 -22.72 2.08
C ILE A 205 -8.46 -23.89 1.53
N PHE A 206 -9.11 -24.88 0.91
CA PHE A 206 -8.42 -26.00 0.25
C PHE A 206 -7.70 -25.55 -1.03
N GLY A 207 -8.32 -24.72 -1.86
CA GLY A 207 -7.68 -24.10 -3.02
C GLY A 207 -6.49 -23.21 -2.62
N PHE A 208 -6.62 -22.49 -1.49
CA PHE A 208 -5.53 -21.74 -0.86
C PHE A 208 -4.37 -22.67 -0.48
N SER A 209 -4.64 -23.74 0.27
CA SER A 209 -3.61 -24.70 0.72
C SER A 209 -2.88 -25.36 -0.46
N PHE A 210 -3.59 -25.63 -1.56
CA PHE A 210 -3.05 -26.31 -2.73
C PHE A 210 -2.24 -25.39 -3.65
N SER A 211 -2.79 -24.22 -4.00
CA SER A 211 -2.06 -23.21 -4.80
C SER A 211 -0.78 -22.75 -4.10
N TYR A 212 -0.80 -22.74 -2.77
CA TYR A 212 0.29 -22.34 -1.92
C TYR A 212 1.49 -23.30 -1.87
N ILE A 213 1.23 -24.61 -1.75
CA ILE A 213 2.28 -25.65 -1.83
C ILE A 213 2.95 -25.62 -3.21
N TYR A 214 2.18 -25.29 -4.24
CA TYR A 214 2.67 -25.26 -5.62
C TYR A 214 3.53 -24.02 -5.94
N VAL A 215 3.25 -22.88 -5.30
CA VAL A 215 3.87 -21.59 -5.65
C VAL A 215 5.19 -21.31 -4.91
N ASN A 216 5.38 -21.82 -3.69
CA ASN A 216 6.48 -21.38 -2.80
C ASN A 216 7.62 -22.39 -2.63
N LYS A 217 7.94 -23.17 -3.67
CA LYS A 217 9.14 -24.01 -3.67
C LYS A 217 10.45 -23.25 -3.91
N GLU A 218 10.39 -21.96 -4.25
CA GLU A 218 11.58 -21.13 -4.41
C GLU A 218 11.98 -20.50 -3.06
N ASP A 219 13.15 -20.93 -2.57
CA ASP A 219 13.79 -20.39 -1.37
C ASP A 219 14.04 -18.89 -1.52
N GLN A 220 13.18 -18.07 -0.91
CA GLN A 220 13.51 -16.66 -0.69
C GLN A 220 14.56 -16.60 0.40
N GLU A 221 15.84 -16.56 0.02
CA GLU A 221 16.89 -16.23 0.95
C GLU A 221 16.56 -14.88 1.61
N PRO A 222 16.64 -14.79 2.95
CA PRO A 222 16.41 -13.55 3.65
C PRO A 222 17.47 -12.55 3.20
N ASN A 223 17.09 -11.60 2.34
CA ASN A 223 17.94 -10.50 1.90
C ASN A 223 18.69 -9.92 3.10
N ASN A 224 20.00 -10.17 3.15
CA ASN A 224 20.88 -9.74 4.22
C ASN A 224 20.99 -8.21 4.19
N THR A 225 20.07 -7.53 4.88
CA THR A 225 20.15 -6.08 5.02
C THR A 225 21.38 -5.73 5.87
N PRO A 226 22.21 -4.76 5.44
CA PRO A 226 23.41 -4.39 6.17
C PRO A 226 23.11 -3.93 7.61
N PRO A 227 24.02 -4.17 8.56
CA PRO A 227 23.85 -3.73 9.94
C PRO A 227 23.98 -2.20 10.05
N LEU A 228 22.99 -1.52 10.63
CA LEU A 228 23.07 -0.10 10.96
C LEU A 228 23.00 0.13 12.48
N GLY A 229 24.15 0.51 13.06
CA GLY A 229 24.29 0.75 14.50
C GLY A 229 23.67 2.07 14.98
N ASN A 230 23.87 3.16 14.23
CA ASN A 230 23.49 4.52 14.68
C ASN A 230 22.07 4.96 14.28
N LEU A 231 21.46 4.36 13.26
CA LEU A 231 20.09 4.70 12.84
C LEU A 231 18.99 4.20 13.80
N LYS A 232 19.33 3.51 14.89
CA LYS A 232 18.31 2.99 15.82
C LYS A 232 17.63 4.09 16.64
N LYS A 233 18.33 5.18 16.98
CA LYS A 233 17.78 6.24 17.85
C LYS A 233 16.80 7.15 17.10
N GLU A 234 17.18 7.65 15.92
CA GLU A 234 16.31 8.47 15.07
C GLU A 234 15.05 7.72 14.64
N PHE A 235 15.19 6.41 14.41
CA PHE A 235 14.07 5.53 14.10
C PHE A 235 13.00 5.51 15.20
N ARG A 236 13.41 5.38 16.47
CA ARG A 236 12.47 5.33 17.60
C ARG A 236 11.64 6.62 17.73
N PHE A 237 12.28 7.78 17.56
CA PHE A 237 11.59 9.06 17.67
C PHE A 237 10.60 9.29 16.52
N SER A 238 11.00 8.93 15.30
CA SER A 238 10.11 9.01 14.13
C SER A 238 8.90 8.10 14.29
N MET A 239 9.09 6.87 14.77
CA MET A 239 8.00 5.92 15.04
C MET A 239 7.01 6.43 16.10
N LEU A 240 7.51 7.05 17.17
CA LEU A 240 6.65 7.63 18.20
C LEU A 240 5.75 8.74 17.63
N LYS A 241 6.27 9.59 16.74
CA LYS A 241 5.47 10.63 16.07
C LYS A 241 4.32 10.03 15.24
N TYR A 242 4.59 8.98 14.47
CA TYR A 242 3.54 8.29 13.71
C TYR A 242 2.51 7.63 14.61
N LEU A 243 2.95 6.98 15.69
CA LEU A 243 2.04 6.40 16.68
C LEU A 243 1.10 7.47 17.26
N LEU A 244 1.62 8.64 17.63
CA LEU A 244 0.82 9.77 18.11
C LEU A 244 -0.17 10.28 17.06
N ILE A 245 0.25 10.41 15.80
CA ILE A 245 -0.65 10.82 14.70
C ILE A 245 -1.78 9.82 14.51
N PHE A 246 -1.49 8.51 14.46
CA PHE A 246 -2.53 7.50 14.25
C PHE A 246 -3.44 7.32 15.46
N THR A 247 -2.92 7.52 16.68
CA THR A 247 -3.70 7.60 17.91
C THR A 247 -4.66 8.79 17.87
N GLY A 248 -4.15 9.98 17.56
CA GLY A 248 -4.97 11.19 17.42
C GLY A 248 -6.02 11.05 16.32
N PHE A 249 -5.64 10.48 15.18
CA PHE A 249 -6.57 10.26 14.08
C PHE A 249 -7.63 9.19 14.43
N GLY A 250 -7.26 8.12 15.14
CA GLY A 250 -8.22 7.15 15.67
C GLY A 250 -9.21 7.79 16.64
N LEU A 251 -8.75 8.67 17.53
CA LEU A 251 -9.61 9.41 18.46
C LEU A 251 -10.62 10.31 17.71
N ILE A 252 -10.18 10.99 16.64
CA ILE A 252 -11.07 11.77 15.77
C ILE A 252 -12.19 10.89 15.23
N ILE A 253 -11.86 9.72 14.67
CA ILE A 253 -12.85 8.77 14.13
C ILE A 253 -13.88 8.36 15.18
N GLY A 254 -13.42 8.02 16.39
CA GLY A 254 -14.31 7.66 17.49
C GLY A 254 -15.30 8.78 17.87
N LEU A 255 -14.83 10.03 17.88
CA LEU A 255 -15.67 11.19 18.21
C LEU A 255 -16.66 11.57 17.12
N ILE A 256 -16.35 11.35 15.84
CA ILE A 256 -17.27 11.67 14.74
C ILE A 256 -18.34 10.60 14.53
N PHE A 257 -18.12 9.38 15.05
CA PHE A 257 -19.01 8.24 14.86
C PHE A 257 -20.46 8.53 15.34
N PRO A 258 -21.51 8.32 14.53
CA PRO A 258 -22.87 8.76 14.83
C PRO A 258 -23.61 7.82 15.81
N ILE A 259 -23.24 7.85 17.09
CA ILE A 259 -23.74 6.91 18.13
C ILE A 259 -25.25 7.02 18.34
N VAL A 260 -25.79 8.24 18.43
CA VAL A 260 -27.22 8.48 18.70
C VAL A 260 -28.07 7.86 17.60
N ASP A 261 -27.62 8.02 16.37
CA ASP A 261 -28.32 7.54 15.18
C ASP A 261 -28.13 6.04 14.96
N LEU A 262 -27.10 5.45 15.56
CA LEU A 262 -26.85 4.02 15.44
C LEU A 262 -27.96 3.21 16.09
N ASN A 263 -28.54 3.69 17.19
CA ASN A 263 -29.75 3.09 17.76
C ASN A 263 -30.94 3.24 16.82
N TYR A 264 -31.08 4.37 16.12
CA TYR A 264 -32.14 4.54 15.12
C TYR A 264 -31.96 3.58 13.93
N ILE A 265 -30.71 3.36 13.49
CA ILE A 265 -30.37 2.40 12.44
C ILE A 265 -30.62 0.97 12.93
N LEU A 266 -30.15 0.60 14.12
CA LEU A 266 -30.31 -0.76 14.65
C LEU A 266 -31.75 -1.11 15.03
N ASN A 267 -32.54 -0.13 15.45
CA ASN A 267 -33.95 -0.31 15.80
C ASN A 267 -34.87 -0.29 14.58
N PHE A 268 -34.35 0.05 13.40
CA PHE A 268 -35.11 -0.08 12.17
C PHE A 268 -35.34 -1.58 11.91
N GLU A 269 -36.61 -1.99 11.81
CA GLU A 269 -36.96 -3.35 11.39
C GLU A 269 -36.64 -3.50 9.90
N PHE A 270 -35.37 -3.73 9.61
CA PHE A 270 -34.94 -4.03 8.26
C PHE A 270 -35.45 -5.41 7.88
N THR A 271 -36.14 -5.47 6.74
CA THR A 271 -36.35 -6.75 6.05
C THR A 271 -35.00 -7.37 5.69
N GLU A 272 -34.91 -8.70 5.62
CA GLU A 272 -33.67 -9.41 5.23
C GLU A 272 -33.07 -8.86 3.92
N ILE A 273 -33.93 -8.47 2.97
CA ILE A 273 -33.55 -7.85 1.70
C ILE A 273 -32.83 -6.51 1.93
N GLN A 274 -33.31 -5.69 2.86
CA GLN A 274 -32.69 -4.39 3.16
C GLN A 274 -31.35 -4.55 3.87
N ILE A 275 -31.21 -5.53 4.78
CA ILE A 275 -29.93 -5.83 5.45
C ILE A 275 -28.91 -6.26 4.40
N THR A 276 -29.28 -7.23 3.55
CA THR A 276 -28.42 -7.70 2.46
C THR A 276 -28.02 -6.55 1.53
N PHE A 277 -28.96 -5.69 1.13
CA PHE A 277 -28.67 -4.50 0.32
C PHE A 277 -27.69 -3.55 1.03
N PHE A 278 -27.88 -3.26 2.33
CA PHE A 278 -27.00 -2.38 3.09
C PHE A 278 -25.59 -2.95 3.23
N VAL A 279 -25.46 -4.27 3.43
CA VAL A 279 -24.16 -4.96 3.47
C VAL A 279 -23.45 -4.86 2.11
N ILE A 280 -24.14 -5.17 1.01
CA ILE A 280 -23.58 -5.05 -0.35
C ILE A 280 -23.17 -3.60 -0.63
N PHE A 281 -24.06 -2.65 -0.37
CA PHE A 281 -23.81 -1.24 -0.65
C PHE A 281 -22.68 -0.67 0.21
N GLY A 282 -22.69 -0.91 1.52
CA GLY A 282 -21.65 -0.46 2.43
C GLY A 282 -20.28 -1.04 2.08
N TYR A 283 -20.26 -2.31 1.68
CA TYR A 283 -19.04 -2.98 1.27
C TYR A 283 -18.50 -2.47 -0.08
N THR A 284 -19.37 -2.36 -1.09
CA THR A 284 -18.99 -1.81 -2.41
C THR A 284 -18.52 -0.36 -2.28
N PHE A 285 -19.22 0.47 -1.51
CA PHE A 285 -18.80 1.83 -1.17
C PHE A 285 -17.42 1.86 -0.51
N SER A 286 -17.21 1.00 0.49
CA SER A 286 -15.92 0.89 1.18
C SER A 286 -14.78 0.48 0.24
N SER A 287 -15.05 -0.47 -0.67
CA SER A 287 -14.06 -0.91 -1.67
C SER A 287 -13.69 0.19 -2.65
N LEU A 288 -14.67 0.96 -3.13
CA LEU A 288 -14.47 2.08 -4.04
C LEU A 288 -13.73 3.23 -3.35
N MET A 289 -14.09 3.54 -2.10
CA MET A 289 -13.39 4.55 -1.31
C MET A 289 -11.96 4.14 -0.99
N ALA A 290 -11.72 2.88 -0.61
CA ALA A 290 -10.38 2.37 -0.40
C ALA A 290 -9.52 2.47 -1.67
N ALA A 291 -10.12 2.22 -2.84
CA ALA A 291 -9.44 2.37 -4.11
C ALA A 291 -9.10 3.84 -4.44
N ILE A 292 -10.05 4.75 -4.22
CA ILE A 292 -9.80 6.19 -4.40
C ILE A 292 -8.70 6.66 -3.44
N LEU A 293 -8.78 6.27 -2.18
CA LEU A 293 -7.79 6.63 -1.16
C LEU A 293 -6.41 6.11 -1.55
N GLY A 294 -6.26 4.84 -1.90
CA GLY A 294 -4.96 4.28 -2.29
C GLY A 294 -4.35 5.00 -3.50
N MET A 295 -5.16 5.44 -4.46
CA MET A 295 -4.71 6.32 -5.54
C MET A 295 -4.27 7.70 -5.04
N ILE A 296 -5.06 8.34 -4.17
CA ILE A 296 -4.72 9.65 -3.58
C ILE A 296 -3.36 9.57 -2.85
N PHE A 297 -3.15 8.53 -2.04
CA PHE A 297 -1.91 8.29 -1.32
C PHE A 297 -0.70 8.19 -2.23
N ASP A 298 -0.83 7.51 -3.36
CA ASP A 298 0.25 7.40 -4.33
C ASP A 298 0.43 8.70 -5.12
N PHE A 299 -0.62 9.39 -5.58
CA PHE A 299 -0.45 10.59 -6.42
C PHE A 299 -0.05 11.87 -5.67
N PHE A 300 -0.67 12.15 -4.52
CA PHE A 300 -0.46 13.39 -3.77
C PHE A 300 0.67 13.29 -2.75
N GLY A 301 1.20 12.08 -2.53
CA GLY A 301 2.14 11.79 -1.45
C GLY A 301 1.42 11.45 -0.16
N ARG A 302 2.03 10.58 0.64
CA ARG A 302 1.36 9.94 1.78
C ARG A 302 1.08 10.92 2.90
N ARG A 303 2.04 11.81 3.15
CA ARG A 303 1.93 12.84 4.19
C ARG A 303 0.84 13.84 3.84
N SER A 304 0.90 14.40 2.63
CA SER A 304 -0.07 15.37 2.13
C SER A 304 -1.49 14.79 2.11
N SER A 305 -1.64 13.53 1.71
CA SER A 305 -2.93 12.84 1.68
C SER A 305 -3.56 12.72 3.07
N ILE A 306 -2.79 12.32 4.08
CA ILE A 306 -3.30 12.23 5.46
C ILE A 306 -3.61 13.60 6.02
N SER A 307 -2.75 14.59 5.79
CA SER A 307 -3.00 15.99 6.18
C SER A 307 -4.32 16.48 5.60
N PHE A 308 -4.55 16.23 4.30
CA PHE A 308 -5.77 16.63 3.62
C PHE A 308 -7.00 15.91 4.18
N ILE A 309 -6.92 14.61 4.45
CA ILE A 309 -8.04 13.84 5.02
C ILE A 309 -8.38 14.33 6.43
N ILE A 310 -7.38 14.54 7.30
CA ILE A 310 -7.58 15.06 8.66
C ILE A 310 -8.21 16.46 8.59
N LEU A 311 -7.72 17.32 7.71
CA LEU A 311 -8.27 18.66 7.51
C LEU A 311 -9.71 18.62 6.98
N ALA A 312 -9.99 17.78 5.99
CA ALA A 312 -11.33 17.64 5.41
C ALA A 312 -12.34 17.16 6.46
N ILE A 313 -11.98 16.17 7.28
CA ILE A 313 -12.82 15.70 8.39
C ILE A 313 -13.06 16.84 9.39
N SER A 314 -12.02 17.57 9.79
CA SER A 314 -12.14 18.71 10.70
C SER A 314 -13.10 19.78 10.15
N ILE A 315 -12.96 20.17 8.88
CA ILE A 315 -13.85 21.14 8.23
C ILE A 315 -15.29 20.63 8.16
N ILE A 316 -15.49 19.37 7.76
CA ILE A 316 -16.84 18.79 7.67
C ILE A 316 -17.50 18.73 9.04
N THR A 317 -16.75 18.32 10.08
CA THR A 317 -17.25 18.30 11.46
C THR A 317 -17.59 19.68 11.99
N PHE A 318 -16.84 20.70 11.59
CA PHE A 318 -17.15 22.09 11.90
C PHE A 318 -18.44 22.56 11.20
N ILE A 319 -18.63 22.23 9.91
CA ILE A 319 -19.87 22.54 9.19
C ILE A 319 -21.08 21.86 9.85
N ASN A 320 -20.89 20.62 10.36
CA ASN A 320 -21.93 19.86 11.05
C ASN A 320 -22.44 20.53 12.35
N ILE A 321 -21.77 21.57 12.86
CA ILE A 321 -22.28 22.40 13.97
C ILE A 321 -23.45 23.26 13.52
N PHE A 322 -23.39 23.78 12.29
CA PHE A 322 -24.35 24.75 11.76
C PHE A 322 -25.41 24.11 10.88
N ILE A 323 -25.06 23.01 10.22
CA ILE A 323 -25.93 22.26 9.32
C ILE A 323 -26.01 20.85 9.87
N GLU A 324 -27.19 20.44 10.36
CA GLU A 324 -27.40 19.07 10.81
C GLU A 324 -27.32 18.12 9.61
N LEU A 325 -26.17 17.45 9.45
CA LEU A 325 -25.96 16.52 8.36
C LEU A 325 -26.68 15.20 8.65
N ASN A 326 -27.15 14.55 7.58
CA ASN A 326 -27.77 13.24 7.68
C ASN A 326 -26.82 12.24 8.40
N PRO A 327 -27.32 11.45 9.37
CA PRO A 327 -26.52 10.44 10.07
C PRO A 327 -25.75 9.47 9.18
N ILE A 328 -26.34 9.08 8.04
CA ILE A 328 -25.69 8.21 7.04
C ILE A 328 -24.45 8.89 6.46
N PHE A 329 -24.50 10.21 6.28
CA PHE A 329 -23.34 10.99 5.83
C PHE A 329 -22.22 10.97 6.89
N ASN A 330 -22.54 11.18 8.17
CA ASN A 330 -21.57 11.09 9.27
C ASN A 330 -20.96 9.69 9.41
N LEU A 331 -21.76 8.64 9.19
CA LEU A 331 -21.28 7.26 9.13
C LEU A 331 -20.32 7.05 7.96
N SER A 332 -20.66 7.55 6.77
CA SER A 332 -19.81 7.45 5.59
C SER A 332 -18.45 8.11 5.80
N ILE A 333 -18.41 9.30 6.42
CA ILE A 333 -17.17 10.00 6.76
C ILE A 333 -16.33 9.17 7.73
N SER A 334 -16.97 8.58 8.74
CA SER A 334 -16.30 7.76 9.75
C SER A 334 -15.69 6.50 9.13
N VAL A 335 -16.41 5.84 8.22
CA VAL A 335 -15.93 4.67 7.46
C VAL A 335 -14.77 5.07 6.54
N THR A 336 -14.91 6.16 5.78
CA THR A 336 -13.83 6.66 4.90
C THR A 336 -12.59 7.04 5.71
N ALA A 337 -12.75 7.67 6.87
CA ALA A 337 -11.65 8.02 7.77
C ALA A 337 -10.97 6.76 8.34
N PHE A 338 -11.75 5.75 8.73
CA PHE A 338 -11.23 4.46 9.20
C PHE A 338 -10.43 3.73 8.13
N LEU A 339 -10.97 3.64 6.90
CA LEU A 339 -10.26 3.10 5.74
C LEU A 339 -8.98 3.89 5.45
N SER A 340 -9.01 5.20 5.62
CA SER A 340 -7.84 6.06 5.44
C SER A 340 -6.71 5.73 6.42
N ILE A 341 -7.02 5.54 7.72
CA ILE A 341 -6.03 5.08 8.71
C ILE A 341 -5.52 3.70 8.35
N PHE A 342 -6.44 2.79 8.01
CA PHE A 342 -6.12 1.41 7.67
C PHE A 342 -5.16 1.31 6.48
N ILE A 343 -5.33 2.14 5.46
CA ILE A 343 -4.41 2.24 4.32
C ILE A 343 -3.11 2.96 4.73
N ALA A 344 -3.20 4.05 5.49
CA ALA A 344 -2.06 4.90 5.83
C ALA A 344 -0.99 4.19 6.67
N ILE A 345 -1.40 3.37 7.65
CA ILE A 345 -0.48 2.69 8.58
C ILE A 345 0.58 1.85 7.84
N PRO A 346 0.23 0.85 6.99
CA PRO A 346 1.21 0.03 6.31
C PRO A 346 2.00 0.83 5.29
N LEU A 347 1.44 1.89 4.69
CA LEU A 347 2.17 2.77 3.79
C LEU A 347 3.28 3.54 4.52
N LEU A 348 2.96 4.25 5.60
CA LEU A 348 3.93 5.10 6.28
C LEU A 348 4.93 4.33 7.14
N ILE A 349 4.48 3.34 7.90
CA ILE A 349 5.35 2.61 8.83
C ILE A 349 6.41 1.84 8.04
N SER A 350 6.02 1.26 6.90
CA SER A 350 6.91 0.40 6.11
C SER A 350 8.10 1.13 5.48
N ASP A 351 8.01 2.45 5.33
CA ASP A 351 9.12 3.23 4.79
C ASP A 351 10.23 3.47 5.81
N ILE A 352 9.87 3.39 7.08
CA ILE A 352 10.72 3.79 8.21
C ILE A 352 11.21 2.55 8.94
N SER A 353 10.32 1.56 9.09
CA SER A 353 10.53 0.36 9.88
C SER A 353 11.73 -0.46 9.42
N TYR A 354 12.50 -0.93 10.40
CA TYR A 354 13.43 -2.02 10.15
C TYR A 354 12.67 -3.30 9.83
N ARG A 355 13.05 -3.97 8.74
CA ARG A 355 12.51 -5.29 8.36
C ARG A 355 12.52 -6.30 9.52
N LYS A 356 13.44 -6.15 10.49
CA LYS A 356 13.55 -7.04 11.64
C LYS A 356 12.38 -6.94 12.64
N ASN A 357 11.75 -5.79 12.82
CA ASN A 357 10.69 -5.65 13.84
C ASN A 357 9.39 -5.12 13.22
N MET A 358 9.18 -5.41 11.93
CA MET A 358 8.08 -4.80 11.20
C MET A 358 6.73 -5.28 11.72
N GLY A 359 6.61 -6.56 12.06
CA GLY A 359 5.36 -7.13 12.55
C GLY A 359 4.94 -6.53 13.88
N LYS A 360 5.87 -6.46 14.84
CA LYS A 360 5.59 -5.85 16.15
C LYS A 360 5.15 -4.40 16.01
N ILE A 361 5.81 -3.63 15.15
CA ILE A 361 5.52 -2.20 15.00
C ILE A 361 4.15 -1.97 14.35
N LEU A 362 3.83 -2.74 13.29
CA LEU A 362 2.49 -2.71 12.70
C LEU A 362 1.42 -3.09 13.72
N GLY A 363 1.61 -4.23 14.41
CA GLY A 363 0.68 -4.72 15.42
C GLY A 363 0.39 -3.69 16.50
N ILE A 364 1.44 -3.11 17.09
CA ILE A 364 1.31 -2.04 18.09
C ILE A 364 0.55 -0.85 17.51
N THR A 365 0.91 -0.38 16.32
CA THR A 365 0.31 0.84 15.77
C THR A 365 -1.17 0.66 15.43
N TYR A 366 -1.55 -0.48 14.85
CA TYR A 366 -2.96 -0.80 14.64
C TYR A 366 -3.73 -0.93 15.94
N SER A 367 -3.18 -1.63 16.94
CA SER A 367 -3.82 -1.77 18.25
C SER A 367 -4.05 -0.42 18.92
N PHE A 368 -3.06 0.48 18.95
CA PHE A 368 -3.22 1.83 19.50
C PHE A 368 -4.23 2.66 18.72
N SER A 369 -4.28 2.53 17.39
CA SER A 369 -5.26 3.22 16.55
C SER A 369 -6.69 2.77 16.87
N ILE A 370 -6.92 1.46 16.96
CA ILE A 370 -8.23 0.88 17.31
C ILE A 370 -8.63 1.26 18.74
N ILE A 371 -7.71 1.14 19.71
CA ILE A 371 -7.94 1.59 21.10
C ILE A 371 -8.35 3.06 21.12
N SER A 372 -7.72 3.91 20.30
CA SER A 372 -8.06 5.34 20.23
C SER A 372 -9.43 5.60 19.64
N VAL A 373 -9.85 4.83 18.62
CA VAL A 373 -11.23 4.87 18.11
C VAL A 373 -12.22 4.54 19.22
N ILE A 374 -11.95 3.48 20.00
CA ILE A 374 -12.81 3.09 21.13
C ILE A 374 -12.85 4.17 22.20
N ILE A 375 -11.70 4.77 22.56
CA ILE A 375 -11.64 5.87 23.53
C ILE A 375 -12.45 7.07 23.03
N GLY A 376 -12.30 7.46 21.76
CA GLY A 376 -13.08 8.55 21.17
C GLY A 376 -14.59 8.26 21.20
N PHE A 377 -14.99 7.04 20.87
CA PHE A 377 -16.38 6.57 20.95
C PHE A 377 -16.93 6.64 22.39
N LEU A 378 -16.15 6.19 23.37
CA LEU A 378 -16.52 6.25 24.79
C LEU A 378 -16.67 7.70 25.26
N ILE A 379 -15.71 8.58 24.93
CA ILE A 379 -15.77 10.01 25.26
C ILE A 379 -17.06 10.62 24.70
N LYS A 380 -17.39 10.37 23.43
CA LYS A 380 -18.63 10.85 22.81
C LYS A 380 -19.86 10.37 23.57
N THR A 381 -19.89 9.08 23.92
CA THR A 381 -20.99 8.48 24.68
C THR A 381 -21.15 9.13 26.06
N TYR A 382 -20.05 9.38 26.77
CA TYR A 382 -20.09 10.06 28.07
C TYR A 382 -20.58 11.51 27.95
N ILE A 383 -20.15 12.25 26.93
CA ILE A 383 -20.61 13.63 26.67
C ILE A 383 -22.12 13.63 26.40
N LEU A 384 -22.62 12.68 25.59
CA LEU A 384 -24.05 12.55 25.29
C LEU A 384 -24.89 12.28 26.55
N ARG A 385 -24.34 11.55 27.52
CA ARG A 385 -25.01 11.23 28.80
C ARG A 385 -24.99 12.38 29.81
N ALA A 386 -24.21 13.43 29.58
CA ALA A 386 -24.07 14.54 30.52
C ALA A 386 -25.30 15.49 30.58
N ASN A 387 -26.41 15.15 29.92
CA ASN A 387 -27.65 15.95 29.84
C ASN A 387 -27.42 17.41 29.40
N LEU A 388 -26.37 17.66 28.60
CA LEU A 388 -26.11 18.95 27.98
C LEU A 388 -27.04 19.15 26.78
N ASN A 389 -27.26 20.40 26.37
CA ASN A 389 -28.00 20.66 25.13
C ASN A 389 -27.19 20.15 23.91
N ASN A 390 -27.88 19.72 22.85
CA ASN A 390 -27.25 19.13 21.65
C ASN A 390 -26.19 20.06 21.02
N PHE A 391 -26.44 21.38 21.07
CA PHE A 391 -25.50 22.38 20.57
C PHE A 391 -24.16 22.36 21.35
N THR A 392 -24.20 22.32 22.68
CA THR A 392 -22.98 22.26 23.52
C THR A 392 -22.25 20.95 23.32
N ILE A 393 -22.97 19.84 23.17
CA ILE A 393 -22.37 18.52 22.88
C ILE A 393 -21.62 18.55 21.54
N SER A 394 -22.26 19.07 20.49
CA SER A 394 -21.66 19.23 19.17
C SER A 394 -20.44 20.16 19.23
N LEU A 395 -20.56 21.31 19.88
CA LEU A 395 -19.47 22.27 20.01
C LEU A 395 -18.27 21.70 20.78
N PHE A 396 -18.51 20.97 21.87
CA PHE A 396 -17.45 20.37 22.68
C PHE A 396 -16.74 19.22 21.94
N SER A 397 -17.50 18.29 21.35
CA SER A 397 -16.94 17.17 20.58
C SER A 397 -16.14 17.65 19.37
N ASN A 398 -16.67 18.62 18.62
CA ASN A 398 -15.97 19.22 17.48
C ASN A 398 -14.75 20.05 17.92
N GLY A 399 -14.79 20.68 19.09
CA GLY A 399 -13.62 21.33 19.70
C GLY A 399 -12.48 20.35 19.93
N ILE A 400 -12.77 19.16 20.49
CA ILE A 400 -11.77 18.10 20.68
C ILE A 400 -11.25 17.57 19.33
N VAL A 401 -12.14 17.33 18.36
CA VAL A 401 -11.76 16.89 17.01
C VAL A 401 -10.80 17.89 16.35
N ASN A 402 -11.14 19.17 16.35
CA ASN A 402 -10.35 20.23 15.72
C ASN A 402 -9.00 20.42 16.42
N LEU A 403 -8.95 20.39 17.76
CA LEU A 403 -7.70 20.47 18.51
C LEU A 403 -6.79 19.26 18.20
N THR A 404 -7.36 18.05 18.20
CA THR A 404 -6.62 16.82 17.86
C THR A 404 -6.11 16.85 16.43
N ALA A 405 -6.90 17.38 15.49
CA ALA A 405 -6.53 17.55 14.10
C ALA A 405 -5.35 18.53 13.95
N ILE A 406 -5.40 19.68 14.63
CA ILE A 406 -4.30 20.68 14.63
C ILE A 406 -3.01 20.05 15.17
N ILE A 407 -3.07 19.37 16.31
CA ILE A 407 -1.90 18.69 16.90
C ILE A 407 -1.35 17.63 15.94
N SER A 408 -2.23 16.80 15.37
CA SER A 408 -1.82 15.74 14.43
C SER A 408 -1.18 16.31 13.18
N MET A 409 -1.76 17.38 12.60
CA MET A 409 -1.19 18.07 11.44
C MET A 409 0.15 18.74 11.77
N PHE A 410 0.28 19.38 12.94
CA PHE A 410 1.53 19.98 13.37
C PHE A 410 2.65 18.93 13.47
N ILE A 411 2.37 17.76 14.06
CA ILE A 411 3.35 16.66 14.12
C ILE A 411 3.67 16.17 12.71
N LEU A 412 2.65 15.97 11.86
CA LEU A 412 2.78 15.41 10.51
C LEU A 412 3.60 16.31 9.57
N VAL A 413 3.43 17.64 9.64
CA VAL A 413 4.22 18.62 8.88
C VAL A 413 5.71 18.55 9.25
N ASN A 414 6.00 18.27 10.53
CA ASN A 414 7.36 18.15 11.06
C ASN A 414 8.00 16.77 10.83
N ILE A 415 7.35 15.88 10.08
CA ILE A 415 7.93 14.61 9.64
C ILE A 415 8.48 14.75 8.22
N LYS A 416 9.71 14.30 8.02
CA LYS A 416 10.32 14.21 6.68
C LYS A 416 9.61 13.13 5.88
N GLU A 417 9.17 13.50 4.69
CA GLU A 417 8.55 12.58 3.76
C GLU A 417 9.60 11.63 3.17
N THR A 418 9.31 10.34 3.22
CA THR A 418 10.22 9.25 2.82
C THR A 418 10.28 9.09 1.30
N ILE A 419 9.18 9.42 0.60
CA ILE A 419 9.03 9.33 -0.85
C ILE A 419 8.59 10.70 -1.34
N THR A 420 9.48 11.41 -2.02
CA THR A 420 9.11 12.67 -2.64
C THR A 420 8.36 12.40 -3.96
N PRO A 421 7.49 13.31 -4.44
CA PRO A 421 6.87 13.18 -5.78
C PRO A 421 7.91 12.99 -6.90
N LYS A 422 9.14 13.45 -6.70
CA LYS A 422 10.26 13.25 -7.63
C LYS A 422 10.67 11.78 -7.76
N GLU A 423 10.55 10.98 -6.70
CA GLU A 423 10.83 9.53 -6.73
C GLU A 423 9.90 8.79 -7.71
N GLN A 424 8.66 9.26 -7.91
CA GLN A 424 7.72 8.66 -8.87
C GLN A 424 8.12 8.90 -10.32
N ASN A 425 8.83 10.01 -10.56
CA ASN A 425 9.37 10.37 -11.86
C ASN A 425 10.87 10.05 -11.99
N TRP A 426 11.35 9.04 -11.28
CA TRP A 426 12.76 8.66 -11.28
C TRP A 426 13.39 8.46 -12.66
N VAL A 427 12.65 7.94 -13.64
CA VAL A 427 13.17 7.73 -15.01
C VAL A 427 13.60 9.04 -15.68
N SER A 428 12.90 10.16 -15.43
CA SER A 428 13.32 11.44 -16.01
C SER A 428 14.61 11.98 -15.39
N ASN A 429 15.08 11.39 -14.28
CA ASN A 429 16.34 11.76 -13.65
C ASN A 429 17.52 10.93 -14.13
N LEU A 430 17.31 9.85 -14.89
CA LEU A 430 18.39 9.08 -15.49
C LEU A 430 18.91 9.80 -16.75
N ILE A 431 20.23 9.91 -16.87
CA ILE A 431 20.89 10.50 -18.05
C ILE A 431 21.68 9.43 -18.79
N HIS A 432 22.68 8.83 -18.12
CA HIS A 432 23.58 7.87 -18.75
C HIS A 432 24.14 6.87 -17.74
N LEU A 433 24.41 5.64 -18.16
CA LEU A 433 25.07 4.60 -17.37
C LEU A 433 26.34 4.14 -18.07
N TYR A 434 27.44 4.07 -17.34
CA TYR A 434 28.68 3.43 -17.76
C TYR A 434 29.01 2.24 -16.86
N ILE A 435 29.54 1.19 -17.47
CA ILE A 435 30.08 0.02 -16.78
C ILE A 435 31.52 -0.12 -17.22
N ILE A 436 32.43 0.08 -16.27
CA ILE A 436 33.85 0.30 -16.51
C ILE A 436 34.60 -0.76 -15.72
N HIS A 437 35.53 -1.44 -16.37
CA HIS A 437 36.44 -2.34 -15.67
C HIS A 437 37.46 -1.52 -14.86
N LYS A 438 38.00 -2.07 -13.77
CA LYS A 438 39.01 -1.40 -12.92
C LYS A 438 40.25 -0.92 -13.68
N SER A 439 40.52 -1.46 -14.88
CA SER A 439 41.61 -1.02 -15.76
C SER A 439 41.32 0.27 -16.53
N GLY A 440 40.09 0.81 -16.48
CA GLY A 440 39.66 1.94 -17.30
C GLY A 440 38.95 1.55 -18.60
N LEU A 441 38.92 0.27 -18.96
CA LEU A 441 38.21 -0.21 -20.13
C LEU A 441 36.69 -0.04 -19.96
N LEU A 442 36.05 0.68 -20.87
CA LEU A 442 34.60 0.78 -20.93
C LEU A 442 34.04 -0.54 -21.48
N LEU A 443 33.23 -1.25 -20.68
CA LEU A 443 32.61 -2.50 -21.11
C LEU A 443 31.24 -2.28 -21.74
N TYR A 444 30.52 -1.29 -21.25
CA TYR A 444 29.16 -1.00 -21.69
C TYR A 444 28.77 0.43 -21.36
N GLU A 445 28.01 1.02 -22.26
CA GLU A 445 27.40 2.34 -22.10
C GLU A 445 25.93 2.31 -22.49
N TYR A 446 25.14 3.16 -21.84
CA TYR A 446 23.74 3.35 -22.19
C TYR A 446 23.25 4.76 -21.89
N SER A 447 22.72 5.43 -22.91
CA SER A 447 22.08 6.73 -22.78
C SER A 447 20.58 6.58 -22.57
N PHE A 448 20.08 7.07 -21.43
CA PHE A 448 18.64 7.15 -21.15
C PHE A 448 17.98 8.35 -21.83
N LYS A 449 18.77 9.38 -22.13
CA LYS A 449 18.38 10.57 -22.87
C LYS A 449 19.33 10.79 -24.03
N GLU A 450 18.82 11.32 -25.13
CA GLU A 450 19.65 11.76 -26.25
C GLU A 450 20.36 13.06 -25.83
N GLU A 451 21.56 12.93 -25.26
CA GLU A 451 22.46 14.03 -24.97
C GLU A 451 23.77 13.81 -25.73
N ASN A 452 24.35 14.88 -26.29
CA ASN A 452 25.68 14.81 -26.89
C ASN A 452 26.70 14.60 -25.78
N ILE A 453 27.14 13.36 -25.63
CA ILE A 453 28.12 12.95 -24.65
C ILE A 453 29.46 12.80 -25.37
N PRO A 454 30.57 13.30 -24.79
CA PRO A 454 31.92 13.14 -25.35
C PRO A 454 32.32 11.67 -25.45
N ASN A 455 33.39 11.38 -26.19
CA ASN A 455 33.87 10.01 -26.44
C ASN A 455 33.89 9.16 -25.15
N SER A 456 33.07 8.12 -25.13
CA SER A 456 32.75 7.34 -23.93
C SER A 456 33.95 6.58 -23.36
N ASP A 457 34.89 6.16 -24.19
CA ASP A 457 36.12 5.51 -23.74
C ASP A 457 36.98 6.47 -22.89
N LEU A 458 37.05 7.73 -23.31
CA LEU A 458 37.74 8.78 -22.55
C LEU A 458 37.03 9.06 -21.22
N VAL A 459 35.70 9.01 -21.21
CA VAL A 459 34.89 9.15 -19.98
C VAL A 459 35.17 7.98 -19.03
N GLY A 460 35.21 6.75 -19.54
CA GLY A 460 35.52 5.55 -18.76
C GLY A 460 36.90 5.63 -18.09
N GLY A 461 37.94 5.90 -18.87
CA GLY A 461 39.29 6.11 -18.35
C GLY A 461 39.39 7.30 -17.39
N GLY A 462 38.69 8.40 -17.69
CA GLY A 462 38.62 9.59 -16.86
C GLY A 462 38.01 9.31 -15.47
N PHE A 463 36.94 8.51 -15.40
CA PHE A 463 36.34 8.14 -14.10
C PHE A 463 37.28 7.28 -13.25
N ILE A 464 37.97 6.30 -13.83
CA ILE A 464 38.92 5.49 -13.08
C ILE A 464 40.10 6.33 -12.59
N GLY A 465 40.66 7.20 -13.45
CA GLY A 465 41.72 8.13 -13.05
C GLY A 465 41.28 9.08 -11.94
N LEU A 466 40.07 9.63 -12.02
CA LEU A 466 39.51 10.50 -10.99
C LEU A 466 39.30 9.76 -9.66
N ILE A 467 38.77 8.53 -9.69
CA ILE A 467 38.60 7.72 -8.47
C ILE A 467 39.97 7.45 -7.84
N ALA A 468 40.97 7.02 -8.61
CA ALA A 468 42.31 6.74 -8.11
C ALA A 468 42.96 7.98 -7.48
N LEU A 469 42.85 9.14 -8.14
CA LEU A 469 43.35 10.41 -7.62
C LEU A 469 42.66 10.81 -6.31
N LEU A 470 41.34 10.66 -6.20
CA LEU A 470 40.62 10.96 -4.96
C LEU A 470 40.96 9.99 -3.83
N GLU A 471 41.10 8.70 -4.14
CA GLU A 471 41.55 7.69 -3.17
C GLU A 471 42.97 8.00 -2.66
N GLU A 472 43.87 8.46 -3.54
CA GLU A 472 45.23 8.85 -3.17
C GLU A 472 45.26 10.12 -2.30
N ILE A 473 44.50 11.16 -2.67
CA ILE A 473 44.44 12.42 -1.92
C ILE A 473 43.83 12.23 -0.53
N THR A 474 42.73 11.49 -0.45
CA THR A 474 42.01 11.32 0.82
C THR A 474 42.69 10.31 1.74
N GLN A 475 43.53 9.41 1.20
CA GLN A 475 44.10 8.26 1.90
C GLN A 475 43.04 7.39 2.59
N GLU A 476 41.77 7.51 2.19
CA GLU A 476 40.67 6.76 2.76
C GLU A 476 40.49 5.44 2.00
N SER A 477 40.25 4.37 2.74
CA SER A 477 39.85 3.08 2.16
C SER A 477 38.39 3.06 1.66
N GLN A 478 37.63 4.12 1.95
CA GLN A 478 36.25 4.25 1.53
C GLN A 478 36.19 4.72 0.08
N LYS A 479 35.51 3.93 -0.75
CA LYS A 479 35.34 4.27 -2.17
C LYS A 479 34.43 5.47 -2.38
N LEU A 480 34.75 6.26 -3.39
CA LEU A 480 33.91 7.35 -3.88
C LEU A 480 32.50 6.84 -4.19
N ARG A 481 31.47 7.47 -3.61
CA ARG A 481 30.08 7.07 -3.87
C ARG A 481 29.35 8.01 -4.79
N ILE A 482 29.56 9.31 -4.63
CA ILE A 482 28.82 10.34 -5.35
C ILE A 482 29.75 11.50 -5.66
N ILE A 483 29.63 12.03 -6.88
CA ILE A 483 30.12 13.37 -7.24
C ILE A 483 28.89 14.24 -7.52
N ASP A 484 28.82 15.39 -6.86
CA ASP A 484 27.79 16.40 -7.11
C ASP A 484 28.41 17.55 -7.93
N HIS A 485 27.90 17.75 -9.15
CA HIS A 485 28.36 18.79 -10.07
C HIS A 485 27.18 19.68 -10.48
N GLY A 486 26.57 20.33 -9.49
CA GLY A 486 25.50 21.30 -9.68
C GLY A 486 24.21 20.64 -10.19
N GLY A 487 23.95 20.76 -11.49
CA GLY A 487 22.75 20.20 -12.13
C GLY A 487 22.81 18.69 -12.43
N LYS A 488 23.99 18.07 -12.29
CA LYS A 488 24.20 16.64 -12.53
C LYS A 488 24.91 16.00 -11.34
N LYS A 489 24.56 14.76 -11.05
CA LYS A 489 25.19 13.91 -10.03
C LYS A 489 25.67 12.63 -10.67
N ILE A 490 26.80 12.11 -10.22
CA ILE A 490 27.35 10.85 -10.69
C ILE A 490 27.35 9.89 -9.51
N LEU A 491 26.52 8.86 -9.60
CA LEU A 491 26.42 7.81 -8.60
C LEU A 491 27.32 6.65 -8.99
N PHE A 492 28.29 6.34 -8.12
CA PHE A 492 29.19 5.22 -8.29
C PHE A 492 28.70 4.00 -7.50
N GLY A 493 28.75 2.84 -8.15
CA GLY A 493 28.56 1.55 -7.53
C GLY A 493 29.68 0.59 -7.95
N TYR A 494 29.97 -0.39 -7.11
CA TYR A 494 31.09 -1.30 -7.30
C TYR A 494 30.64 -2.74 -7.18
N SER A 495 31.17 -3.62 -8.02
CA SER A 495 30.97 -5.07 -7.85
C SER A 495 31.60 -5.56 -6.55
N LYS A 496 31.15 -6.73 -6.06
CA LYS A 496 31.67 -7.36 -4.83
C LYS A 496 33.20 -7.55 -4.88
N ASN A 497 33.71 -8.01 -6.02
CA ASN A 497 35.15 -8.21 -6.27
C ASN A 497 35.87 -6.92 -6.69
N LYS A 498 35.15 -5.79 -6.76
CA LYS A 498 35.67 -4.46 -7.12
C LYS A 498 36.30 -4.37 -8.52
N ASN A 499 36.12 -5.36 -9.37
CA ASN A 499 36.62 -5.37 -10.75
C ASN A 499 35.79 -4.49 -11.69
N LEU A 500 34.53 -4.19 -11.32
CA LEU A 500 33.64 -3.33 -12.08
C LEU A 500 33.27 -2.08 -11.28
N VAL A 501 33.26 -0.95 -11.99
CA VAL A 501 32.78 0.35 -11.55
C VAL A 501 31.59 0.72 -12.42
N PHE A 502 30.48 1.04 -11.78
CA PHE A 502 29.26 1.49 -12.42
C PHE A 502 29.13 2.98 -12.14
N ALA A 503 29.11 3.80 -13.18
CA ALA A 503 28.93 5.25 -13.07
C ALA A 503 27.60 5.63 -13.70
N LEU A 504 26.64 6.04 -12.87
CA LEU A 504 25.31 6.43 -13.32
C LEU A 504 25.14 7.95 -13.16
N ILE A 505 24.99 8.65 -14.29
CA ILE A 505 24.75 10.09 -14.35
C ILE A 505 23.26 10.37 -14.17
N LEU A 506 22.94 11.24 -13.21
CA LEU A 506 21.59 11.61 -12.78
C LEU A 506 21.42 13.13 -12.76
N ASN A 507 20.18 13.61 -12.87
CA ASN A 507 19.83 14.98 -12.46
C ASN A 507 19.81 15.13 -10.94
N GLU A 508 19.18 14.18 -10.26
CA GLU A 508 19.01 14.18 -8.81
C GLU A 508 19.25 12.78 -8.26
N GLU A 509 19.80 12.73 -7.05
CA GLU A 509 19.99 11.48 -6.34
C GLU A 509 18.67 11.05 -5.70
N LEU A 510 18.10 9.96 -6.20
CA LEU A 510 16.89 9.36 -5.67
C LEU A 510 17.18 8.01 -5.02
N ARG A 511 16.46 7.72 -3.93
CA ARG A 511 16.61 6.46 -3.18
C ARG A 511 16.23 5.26 -4.04
N ILE A 512 15.21 5.37 -4.88
CA ILE A 512 14.81 4.30 -5.80
C ILE A 512 15.92 3.95 -6.79
N ILE A 513 16.60 4.97 -7.34
CA ILE A 513 17.68 4.78 -8.33
C ILE A 513 18.87 4.08 -7.68
N ARG A 514 19.26 4.51 -6.47
CA ARG A 514 20.34 3.86 -5.72
C ARG A 514 20.05 2.38 -5.45
N ASN A 515 18.83 2.04 -5.06
CA ASN A 515 18.42 0.65 -4.84
C ASN A 515 18.42 -0.14 -6.16
N LYS A 516 17.89 0.41 -7.25
CA LYS A 516 17.88 -0.23 -8.57
C LYS A 516 19.30 -0.48 -9.08
N LEU A 517 20.20 0.49 -8.94
CA LEU A 517 21.61 0.35 -9.28
C LEU A 517 22.28 -0.73 -8.43
N TYR A 518 22.04 -0.77 -7.12
CA TYR A 518 22.59 -1.81 -6.24
C TYR A 518 22.22 -3.22 -6.68
N TYR A 519 20.93 -3.50 -6.91
CA TYR A 519 20.47 -4.82 -7.36
C TYR A 519 20.98 -5.17 -8.76
N PHE A 520 21.02 -4.19 -9.66
CA PHE A 520 21.59 -4.34 -11.00
C PHE A 520 23.06 -4.76 -10.94
N ILE A 521 23.85 -4.10 -10.09
CA ILE A 521 25.27 -4.44 -9.89
C ILE A 521 25.42 -5.84 -9.32
N GLN A 522 24.61 -6.19 -8.32
CA GLN A 522 24.68 -7.50 -7.67
C GLN A 522 24.41 -8.63 -8.69
N GLU A 523 23.32 -8.55 -9.44
CA GLU A 523 22.95 -9.61 -10.39
C GLU A 523 23.97 -9.72 -11.55
N ILE A 524 24.51 -8.61 -12.03
CA ILE A 524 25.59 -8.63 -13.04
C ILE A 524 26.87 -9.24 -12.47
N SER A 525 27.24 -8.87 -11.25
CA SER A 525 28.46 -9.38 -10.60
C SER A 525 28.38 -10.87 -10.33
N GLU A 526 27.20 -11.37 -9.95
CA GLU A 526 26.96 -12.79 -9.69
C GLU A 526 26.93 -13.60 -10.99
N LYS A 527 26.29 -13.09 -12.05
CA LYS A 527 26.12 -13.86 -13.28
C LYS A 527 27.35 -13.86 -14.19
N TYR A 528 28.16 -12.81 -14.15
CA TYR A 528 29.27 -12.61 -15.07
C TYR A 528 30.63 -12.56 -14.36
N SER A 529 30.75 -13.06 -13.13
CA SER A 529 32.01 -13.08 -12.35
C SER A 529 33.18 -13.59 -13.18
N ASP A 530 33.00 -14.75 -13.81
CA ASP A 530 34.08 -15.48 -14.48
C ASP A 530 34.53 -14.73 -15.75
N ALA A 531 33.56 -14.19 -16.50
CA ALA A 531 33.84 -13.40 -17.70
C ALA A 531 34.53 -12.06 -17.40
N ILE A 532 34.38 -11.53 -16.19
CA ILE A 532 35.05 -10.29 -15.75
C ILE A 532 36.49 -10.59 -15.32
N GLU A 533 36.75 -11.77 -14.75
CA GLU A 533 38.10 -12.16 -14.29
C GLU A 533 39.03 -12.49 -15.47
N ASP A 534 38.50 -13.13 -16.52
CA ASP A 534 39.26 -13.51 -17.72
C ASP A 534 39.18 -12.47 -18.86
N LEU A 535 38.99 -11.20 -18.52
CA LEU A 535 38.79 -10.14 -19.52
C LEU A 535 40.08 -9.84 -20.30
N THR A 536 40.19 -10.35 -21.52
CA THR A 536 41.32 -10.11 -22.44
C THR A 536 41.07 -8.97 -23.44
N GLY A 537 39.82 -8.49 -23.55
CA GLY A 537 39.42 -7.41 -24.45
C GLY A 537 37.94 -7.03 -24.30
N VAL A 538 37.51 -5.99 -25.00
CA VAL A 538 36.11 -5.53 -25.03
C VAL A 538 35.47 -5.96 -26.35
N ASP A 539 34.39 -6.74 -26.26
CA ASP A 539 33.47 -6.99 -27.36
C ASP A 539 32.14 -6.31 -27.04
N ASP A 540 31.90 -5.16 -27.66
CA ASP A 540 30.72 -4.32 -27.45
C ASP A 540 29.42 -5.09 -27.69
N LYS A 541 29.39 -5.96 -28.71
CA LYS A 541 28.18 -6.70 -29.07
C LYS A 541 27.85 -7.73 -27.99
N LEU A 542 28.87 -8.41 -27.48
CA LEU A 542 28.74 -9.40 -26.42
C LEU A 542 28.29 -8.75 -25.11
N TRP A 543 28.92 -7.65 -24.69
CA TRP A 543 28.54 -6.96 -23.46
C TRP A 543 27.15 -6.33 -23.56
N LYS A 544 26.80 -5.75 -24.72
CA LYS A 544 25.46 -5.24 -24.98
C LYS A 544 24.39 -6.33 -24.87
N GLY A 545 24.60 -7.48 -25.52
CA GLY A 545 23.68 -8.62 -25.42
C GLY A 545 23.53 -9.16 -23.99
N ARG A 546 24.62 -9.11 -23.21
CA ARG A 546 24.63 -9.57 -21.81
C ARG A 546 23.95 -8.59 -20.85
N ILE A 547 24.07 -7.28 -21.06
CA ILE A 547 23.65 -6.25 -20.11
C ILE A 547 22.27 -5.66 -20.43
N ASP A 548 21.92 -5.50 -21.71
CA ASP A 548 20.62 -4.93 -22.13
C ASP A 548 19.40 -5.57 -21.45
N PRO A 549 19.32 -6.91 -21.25
CA PRO A 549 18.20 -7.53 -20.55
C PRO A 549 18.07 -7.06 -19.09
N TYR A 550 19.19 -6.91 -18.39
CA TYR A 550 19.23 -6.42 -17.00
C TYR A 550 18.91 -4.94 -16.93
N LEU A 551 19.43 -4.15 -17.87
CA LEU A 551 19.10 -2.74 -17.96
C LEU A 551 17.59 -2.54 -18.15
N LYS A 552 16.97 -3.30 -19.06
CA LYS A 552 15.50 -3.31 -19.24
C LYS A 552 14.78 -3.78 -17.97
N LYS A 553 15.29 -4.81 -17.29
CA LYS A 553 14.71 -5.35 -16.05
C LYS A 553 14.67 -4.32 -14.91
N TYR A 554 15.72 -3.52 -14.75
CA TYR A 554 15.86 -2.60 -13.60
C TYR A 554 15.50 -1.15 -13.91
N PHE A 555 15.87 -0.63 -15.09
CA PHE A 555 15.78 0.79 -15.41
C PHE A 555 14.69 1.15 -16.44
N LYS A 556 13.98 0.19 -17.02
CA LYS A 556 12.77 0.46 -17.81
C LYS A 556 11.55 0.53 -16.89
N ARG A 557 10.66 1.50 -17.12
CA ARG A 557 9.32 1.48 -16.48
C ARG A 557 8.59 0.22 -16.90
N LYS A 558 8.10 -0.53 -15.93
CA LYS A 558 7.23 -1.68 -16.17
C LYS A 558 5.80 -1.17 -16.09
N TYR A 559 4.98 -1.39 -17.10
CA TYR A 559 3.53 -1.31 -16.89
C TYR A 559 3.09 -2.67 -16.35
N PHE A 560 1.88 -2.78 -15.79
CA PHE A 560 1.31 -4.06 -15.33
C PHE A 560 1.27 -5.07 -16.49
N GLU A 561 2.41 -5.70 -16.73
CA GLU A 561 2.62 -6.83 -17.60
C GLU A 561 2.75 -7.97 -16.60
N MET A 562 1.72 -8.83 -16.53
CA MET A 562 1.87 -10.09 -15.80
C MET A 562 3.06 -10.81 -16.42
N ILE A 563 4.24 -10.75 -15.78
CA ILE A 563 5.47 -11.33 -16.29
C ILE A 563 5.15 -12.80 -16.57
N PRO A 564 5.10 -13.23 -17.85
CA PRO A 564 4.90 -14.64 -18.12
C PRO A 564 6.08 -15.36 -17.48
N LEU A 565 5.79 -16.41 -16.70
CA LEU A 565 6.81 -17.30 -16.19
C LEU A 565 7.60 -17.76 -17.42
N TYR A 566 8.81 -17.23 -17.58
CA TYR A 566 9.75 -17.78 -18.53
C TYR A 566 9.92 -19.24 -18.11
N LYS A 567 9.58 -20.17 -19.01
CA LYS A 567 9.97 -21.57 -18.85
C LYS A 567 11.50 -21.58 -18.86
N THR A 568 12.10 -21.55 -17.68
CA THR A 568 13.51 -21.92 -17.47
C THR A 568 13.68 -23.40 -17.70
#